data_AF-A0A957RI21-F1
#
_entry.id   AF-A0A957RI21-F1
#
_cell.length_a   1.000
_cell.length_b   1.000
_cell.length_c   1.000
_cell.angle_alpha   90.00
_cell.angle_beta   90.00
_cell.angle_gamma   90.00
#
_symmetry.space_group_name_H-M   'P 1'
#
loop_
_entity.id
_entity.type
_entity.pdbx_description
1 polymer ?
#
loop_
_entity_poly.entity_id
_entity_poly.type
_entity_poly.pdbx_seq_one_letter_code
_entity_poly.pdbx_strand_id
1 'polypeptide(L)'
;MKHTLNTPQQQWVDRTLAGLSLEQAIAQLVNITRPMDDPDAWRRLLDQWPAGCISLRTKTADAYRTVVRAVQEHSAIPLLVVANM
;
A
#
# COMPACT_ATOMS: atom_id res chain seq x y z
N MET A 1 -9.94 -7.15 -21.77
CA MET A 1 -11.13 -7.49 -20.95
C MET A 1 -11.59 -6.22 -20.25
N LYS A 2 -12.90 -5.93 -20.17
CA LYS A 2 -13.39 -4.86 -19.29
C LYS A 2 -13.35 -5.39 -17.86
N HIS A 3 -12.40 -4.92 -17.06
CA HIS A 3 -12.35 -5.21 -15.63
C HIS A 3 -13.33 -4.29 -14.90
N THR A 4 -14.62 -4.56 -15.04
CA THR A 4 -15.66 -3.84 -14.30
C THR A 4 -15.76 -4.42 -12.90
N LEU A 5 -15.68 -3.56 -11.88
CA LEU A 5 -15.89 -3.94 -10.48
C LEU A 5 -17.32 -4.51 -10.31
N ASN A 6 -17.47 -5.59 -9.55
CA ASN A 6 -18.79 -6.07 -9.15
C ASN A 6 -19.40 -5.17 -8.07
N THR A 7 -20.69 -5.33 -7.78
CA THR A 7 -21.40 -4.49 -6.81
C THR A 7 -20.75 -4.47 -5.42
N PRO A 8 -20.35 -5.62 -4.83
CA PRO A 8 -19.62 -5.61 -3.55
C PRO A 8 -18.30 -4.82 -3.57
N GLN A 9 -17.54 -4.91 -4.66
CA GLN A 9 -16.29 -4.17 -4.82
C GLN A 9 -16.54 -2.65 -4.92
N GLN A 10 -17.53 -2.23 -5.70
CA GLN A 10 -17.93 -0.81 -5.78
C GLN A 10 -18.35 -0.28 -4.41
N GLN A 11 -19.20 -1.02 -3.69
CA GLN A 11 -19.64 -0.66 -2.34
C GLN A 11 -18.48 -0.62 -1.32
N TRP A 12 -17.45 -1.44 -1.51
CA TRP A 12 -16.24 -1.36 -0.70
C TRP A 12 -15.46 -0.08 -0.99
N VAL A 13 -15.30 0.30 -2.26
CA VAL A 13 -14.65 1.55 -2.65
C VAL A 13 -15.40 2.76 -2.08
N ASP A 14 -16.72 2.83 -2.29
CA ASP A 14 -17.53 3.97 -1.84
C ASP A 14 -17.47 4.14 -0.31
N ARG A 15 -17.61 3.03 0.44
CA ARG A 15 -17.51 3.07 1.91
C ARG A 15 -16.11 3.43 2.39
N THR A 16 -15.07 2.93 1.72
CA THR A 16 -13.69 3.23 2.09
C THR A 16 -13.40 4.70 1.86
N LEU A 17 -13.74 5.24 0.68
CA LEU A 17 -13.54 6.66 0.35
C LEU A 17 -14.32 7.58 1.28
N ALA A 18 -15.58 7.26 1.59
CA ALA A 18 -16.39 8.05 2.53
C ALA A 18 -15.84 8.05 3.97
N GLY A 19 -15.01 7.05 4.33
CA GLY A 19 -14.39 6.93 5.64
C GLY A 19 -13.03 7.63 5.78
N LEU A 20 -12.47 8.19 4.69
CA LEU A 20 -11.16 8.85 4.74
C LEU A 20 -11.29 10.35 5.04
N SER A 21 -10.38 10.84 5.88
CA SER A 21 -10.05 12.28 5.89
C SER A 21 -9.43 12.70 4.56
N LEU A 22 -9.41 14.01 4.29
CA LEU A 22 -8.78 14.55 3.09
C LEU A 22 -7.29 14.18 3.03
N GLU A 23 -6.59 14.27 4.16
CA GLU A 23 -5.17 13.94 4.29
C GLU A 23 -4.91 12.48 3.94
N GLN A 24 -5.75 11.55 4.44
CA GLN A 24 -5.66 10.14 4.08
C GLN A 24 -5.95 9.91 2.60
N ALA A 25 -6.96 10.57 2.04
CA ALA A 25 -7.28 10.47 0.61
C ALA A 25 -6.11 10.98 -0.26
N ILE A 26 -5.45 12.08 0.13
CA ILE A 26 -4.26 12.60 -0.54
C ILE A 26 -3.09 11.60 -0.41
N ALA A 27 -2.87 11.03 0.77
CA ALA A 27 -1.80 10.05 0.98
C ALA A 27 -1.97 8.81 0.07
N GLN A 28 -3.21 8.38 -0.19
CA GLN A 28 -3.50 7.28 -1.11
C GLN A 28 -3.07 7.55 -2.57
N LEU A 29 -2.82 8.81 -2.96
CA LEU A 29 -2.32 9.18 -4.28
C LEU A 29 -0.79 9.05 -4.41
N VAL A 30 -0.09 8.78 -3.31
CA VAL A 30 1.37 8.75 -3.27
C VAL A 30 1.91 7.32 -3.45
N ASN A 31 3.01 7.23 -4.20
CA ASN A 31 3.89 6.06 -4.21
C ASN A 31 5.21 6.37 -3.52
N ILE A 32 5.54 5.61 -2.46
CA ILE A 32 6.82 5.75 -1.75
C ILE A 32 7.83 4.75 -2.33
N THR A 33 8.98 5.26 -2.79
CA THR A 33 10.07 4.43 -3.32
C THR A 33 11.29 4.47 -2.40
N ARG A 34 11.71 3.32 -1.87
CA ARG A 34 12.92 3.20 -1.04
C ARG A 34 13.67 1.88 -1.28
N PRO A 35 15.01 1.89 -1.42
CA PRO A 35 15.82 0.67 -1.36
C PRO A 35 16.06 0.27 0.10
N MET A 36 15.05 -0.33 0.73
CA MET A 36 15.04 -0.66 2.16
C MET A 36 14.43 -2.04 2.39
N ASP A 37 15.14 -2.89 3.10
CA ASP A 37 14.76 -4.27 3.47
C ASP A 37 14.36 -4.43 4.95
N ASP A 38 14.30 -3.33 5.70
CA ASP A 38 13.86 -3.29 7.10
C ASP A 38 12.32 -3.09 7.21
N PRO A 39 11.55 -4.10 7.65
CA PRO A 39 10.11 -4.00 7.82
C PRO A 39 9.67 -2.94 8.85
N ASP A 40 10.44 -2.74 9.92
CA ASP A 40 10.06 -1.81 11.00
C ASP A 40 10.28 -0.36 10.59
N ALA A 41 11.29 -0.10 9.75
CA ALA A 41 11.44 1.21 9.12
C ALA A 41 10.29 1.52 8.16
N TRP A 42 9.80 0.54 7.41
CA TRP A 42 8.61 0.71 6.56
C TRP A 42 7.35 0.99 7.38
N ARG A 43 7.12 0.28 8.48
CA ARG A 43 5.96 0.51 9.37
C ARG A 43 5.94 1.93 9.93
N ARG A 44 7.07 2.39 10.48
CA ARG A 44 7.23 3.76 10.99
C ARG A 44 7.00 4.82 9.91
N LEU A 45 7.35 4.52 8.66
CA LEU A 45 7.09 5.43 7.54
C LEU A 45 5.61 5.47 7.19
N LEU A 46 4.93 4.33 7.18
CA LEU A 46 3.50 4.22 6.90
C LEU A 46 2.62 4.79 8.03
N ASP A 47 3.11 4.78 9.26
CA ASP A 47 2.46 5.48 10.39
C ASP A 47 2.43 7.00 10.17
N GLN A 48 3.46 7.54 9.53
CA GLN A 48 3.55 8.96 9.23
C GLN A 48 2.78 9.30 7.96
N TRP A 49 2.93 8.48 6.92
CA TRP A 49 2.34 8.66 5.59
C TRP A 49 1.66 7.36 5.16
N PRO A 50 0.32 7.22 5.38
CA PRO A 50 -0.44 6.04 4.99
C PRO A 50 -0.66 6.04 3.47
N ALA A 51 0.42 5.82 2.74
CA ALA A 51 0.46 5.88 1.28
C ALA A 51 -0.44 4.81 0.65
N GLY A 52 -0.86 5.02 -0.59
CA GLY A 52 -1.61 4.01 -1.34
C GLY A 52 -0.70 2.99 -2.04
N CYS A 53 0.52 3.40 -2.37
CA CYS A 53 1.46 2.60 -3.13
C CYS A 53 2.86 2.60 -2.50
N ILE A 54 3.57 1.49 -2.67
CA ILE A 54 5.00 1.39 -2.38
C ILE A 54 5.74 0.75 -3.54
N SER A 55 6.99 1.18 -3.73
CA SER A 55 7.97 0.54 -4.60
C SER A 55 9.21 0.23 -3.77
N LEU A 56 9.47 -1.05 -3.53
CA LEU A 56 10.58 -1.48 -2.69
C LEU A 56 11.58 -2.31 -3.48
N ARG A 57 12.85 -2.23 -3.09
CA ARG A 57 13.94 -3.01 -3.69
C ARG A 57 14.71 -3.71 -2.59
N THR A 58 14.74 -5.04 -2.65
CA THR A 58 15.52 -5.90 -1.75
C THR A 58 16.55 -6.71 -2.55
N LYS A 59 17.53 -7.30 -1.86
CA LYS A 59 18.54 -8.15 -2.48
C LYS A 59 18.05 -9.56 -2.79
N THR A 60 17.02 -10.04 -2.09
CA THR A 60 16.49 -11.40 -2.23
C THR A 60 14.96 -11.39 -2.26
N ALA A 61 14.38 -12.43 -2.87
CA ALA A 61 12.93 -12.64 -2.91
C ALA A 61 12.33 -12.87 -1.50
N ASP A 62 13.06 -13.56 -0.61
CA ASP A 62 12.61 -13.79 0.77
C ASP A 62 12.56 -12.48 1.57
N ALA A 63 13.55 -11.60 1.40
CA ALA A 63 13.52 -10.27 2.00
C ALA A 63 12.35 -9.45 1.44
N TYR A 64 12.12 -9.52 0.12
CA TYR A 64 10.99 -8.84 -0.52
C TYR A 64 9.65 -9.28 0.08
N ARG A 65 9.44 -10.61 0.17
CA ARG A 65 8.23 -11.20 0.73
C ARG A 65 8.03 -10.81 2.19
N THR A 66 9.09 -10.79 2.98
CA THR A 66 9.05 -10.41 4.39
C THR A 66 8.59 -8.98 4.57
N VAL A 67 9.17 -8.03 3.82
CA VAL A 67 8.77 -6.63 3.85
C VAL A 67 7.32 -6.47 3.39
N VAL A 68 6.96 -7.03 2.22
CA VAL A 68 5.59 -6.94 1.67
C VAL A 68 4.56 -7.45 2.66
N ARG A 69 4.81 -8.60 3.29
CA ARG A 69 3.88 -9.14 4.29
C ARG A 69 3.73 -8.19 5.48
N ALA A 70 4.84 -7.69 6.01
CA ALA A 70 4.85 -6.85 7.19
C ALA A 70 4.13 -5.51 6.98
N VAL A 71 4.23 -4.91 5.78
CA VAL A 71 3.57 -3.65 5.45
C VAL A 71 2.10 -3.83 5.11
N GLN A 72 1.70 -4.94 4.47
CA GLN A 72 0.29 -5.24 4.21
C GLN A 72 -0.47 -5.54 5.49
N GLU A 73 0.12 -6.31 6.42
CA GLU A 73 -0.48 -6.58 7.74
C GLU A 73 -0.63 -5.31 8.60
N HIS A 74 0.17 -4.28 8.34
CA HIS A 74 0.15 -3.00 9.06
C HIS A 74 -0.82 -1.98 8.46
N SER A 75 -1.07 -2.04 7.16
CA SER A 75 -1.81 -0.99 6.43
C SER A 75 -3.32 -1.20 6.53
N ALA A 76 -4.04 -0.13 6.90
CA ALA A 76 -5.50 -0.17 6.98
C ALA A 76 -6.18 -0.33 5.59
N ILE A 77 -5.61 0.30 4.56
CA ILE A 77 -5.95 0.05 3.16
C ILE A 77 -4.80 -0.78 2.56
N PRO A 78 -5.09 -1.89 1.87
CA PRO A 78 -4.05 -2.69 1.23
C PRO A 78 -3.21 -1.86 0.26
N LEU A 79 -1.89 -1.95 0.39
CA LEU A 79 -0.96 -1.21 -0.44
C LEU A 79 -0.89 -1.81 -1.85
N LEU A 80 -0.82 -0.97 -2.87
CA LEU A 80 -0.35 -1.40 -4.18
C LEU A 80 1.17 -1.54 -4.15
N VAL A 81 1.66 -2.76 -4.38
CA VAL A 81 3.10 -3.04 -4.44
C VAL A 81 3.55 -3.00 -5.89
N VAL A 82 4.30 -1.97 -6.24
CA VAL A 82 4.77 -1.71 -7.61
C VAL A 82 6.19 -2.23 -7.79
N ALA A 83 6.44 -2.93 -8.89
CA ALA A 83 7.76 -3.42 -9.26
C ALA A 83 8.03 -3.15 -10.74
N ASN A 84 9.21 -2.63 -11.04
CA ASN A 84 9.76 -2.62 -12.40
C ASN A 84 10.50 -3.96 -12.57
N MET A 85 9.86 -4.90 -13.25
CA MET A 85 10.47 -6.19 -13.62
C MET A 85 11.26 -6.08 -14.91
#